data_AF-A0A8B6EL69-F1
#
_entry.id   AF-A0A8B6EL69-F1
#
_cell.length_a   1.000
_cell.length_b   1.000
_cell.length_c   1.000
_cell.angle_alpha   90.00
_cell.angle_beta   90.00
_cell.angle_gamma   90.00
#
_symmetry.space_group_name_H-M   'P 1'
#
loop_
_entity.id
_entity.type
_entity.pdbx_description
1 polymer ?
#
loop_
_entity_poly.entity_id
_entity_poly.type
_entity_poly.pdbx_seq_one_letter_code
_entity_poly.pdbx_strand_id
1 'polypeptide(L)'
;MWPELVIVHGKPRHPQSQGSIERSNGDIHDMLTAWLRDNESTKWSIGIKFVQIQKNSALNKGIGRSPYEALFGKCATIGLTSETKIPKEILMTLEKEEDLLKLQTESVNDQPVTENKTENIVDASDIPESIAEPNVEPSTPITDETQKVS
;
A
#
# COMPACT_ATOMS: atom_id res chain seq x y z
N MET A 1 25.85 -7.47 9.73
CA MET A 1 25.54 -8.04 8.40
C MET A 1 24.56 -9.18 8.62
N TRP A 2 23.51 -9.32 7.81
CA TRP A 2 22.47 -10.33 8.05
C TRP A 2 23.07 -11.74 7.88
N PRO A 3 23.02 -12.64 8.89
CA PRO A 3 23.74 -13.93 8.84
C PRO A 3 23.30 -14.86 7.70
N GLU A 4 22.04 -14.76 7.28
CA GLU A 4 21.44 -15.60 6.23
C GLU A 4 21.59 -15.01 4.81
N LEU A 5 22.16 -13.81 4.67
CA LEU A 5 22.33 -13.16 3.38
C LEU A 5 23.54 -13.74 2.64
N VAL A 6 23.26 -14.50 1.57
CA VAL A 6 24.30 -15.01 0.66
C VAL A 6 24.55 -14.02 -0.46
N ILE A 7 25.80 -13.54 -0.57
CA ILE A 7 26.24 -12.66 -1.67
C ILE A 7 26.84 -13.50 -2.79
N VAL A 8 26.15 -13.55 -3.93
CA VAL A 8 26.65 -14.21 -5.14
C VAL A 8 27.30 -13.17 -6.05
N HIS A 9 28.58 -13.34 -6.34
CA HIS A 9 29.32 -12.45 -7.23
C HIS A 9 29.19 -12.90 -8.69
N GLY A 10 28.90 -11.96 -9.59
CA GLY A 10 28.96 -12.22 -11.03
C GLY A 10 30.39 -12.51 -11.50
N LYS A 11 30.53 -13.21 -12.64
CA LYS A 11 31.85 -13.43 -13.24
C LYS A 11 32.49 -12.08 -13.62
N PRO A 12 33.78 -11.86 -13.30
CA PRO A 12 34.48 -10.67 -13.76
C PRO A 12 34.36 -10.48 -15.27
N ARG A 13 34.00 -9.26 -15.71
CA ARG A 13 33.88 -8.89 -17.13
C ARG A 13 32.84 -9.69 -17.93
N HIS A 14 31.80 -10.20 -17.27
CA HIS A 14 30.71 -10.94 -17.93
C HIS A 14 29.37 -10.17 -17.84
N PRO A 15 29.19 -9.10 -18.64
CA PRO A 15 28.00 -8.24 -18.60
C PRO A 15 26.70 -8.95 -18.99
N GLN A 16 26.77 -10.10 -19.69
CA GLN A 16 25.56 -10.84 -20.09
C GLN A 16 24.69 -11.30 -18.92
N SER A 17 25.28 -11.65 -17.77
CA SER A 17 24.50 -12.00 -16.56
C SER A 17 23.95 -10.78 -15.82
N GLN A 18 24.37 -9.57 -16.19
CA GLN A 18 23.99 -8.29 -15.59
C GLN A 18 23.19 -7.39 -16.55
N GLY A 19 23.06 -7.78 -17.82
CA GLY A 19 22.47 -6.93 -18.86
C GLY A 19 21.03 -6.50 -18.59
N SER A 20 20.25 -7.27 -17.81
CA SER A 20 18.92 -6.84 -17.38
C SER A 20 18.98 -5.68 -16.38
N ILE A 21 19.93 -5.74 -15.44
CA ILE A 21 20.15 -4.70 -14.44
C ILE A 21 20.73 -3.46 -15.12
N GLU A 22 21.70 -3.63 -16.02
CA GLU A 22 22.31 -2.54 -16.79
C GLU A 22 21.27 -1.77 -17.60
N ARG A 23 20.38 -2.47 -18.33
CA ARG A 23 19.28 -1.81 -19.06
C ARG A 23 18.31 -1.10 -18.13
N SER A 24 17.89 -1.76 -17.04
CA SER A 24 16.96 -1.16 -16.08
C SER A 24 17.57 0.07 -15.40
N ASN A 25 18.88 0.08 -15.15
CA ASN A 25 19.58 1.24 -14.59
C ASN A 25 19.67 2.38 -15.60
N GLY A 26 19.85 2.08 -16.89
CA GLY A 26 19.73 3.05 -17.98
C GLY A 26 18.35 3.71 -18.01
N ASP A 27 17.27 2.92 -17.96
CA ASP A 27 15.90 3.44 -17.90
C ASP A 27 15.72 4.39 -16.70
N ILE A 28 16.19 3.99 -15.51
CA ILE A 28 16.07 4.81 -14.29
C ILE A 28 16.86 6.12 -14.42
N HIS A 29 18.06 6.07 -15.00
CA HIS A 29 18.86 7.25 -15.27
C HIS A 29 18.10 8.22 -16.17
N ASP A 30 17.59 7.75 -17.32
CA ASP A 30 16.92 8.60 -18.30
C ASP A 30 15.62 9.19 -17.74
N MET A 31 14.84 8.40 -17.00
CA MET A 31 13.64 8.87 -16.31
C MET A 31 13.97 9.93 -15.25
N LEU A 32 15.05 9.75 -14.51
CA LEU A 32 15.48 10.73 -13.51
C LEU A 32 15.98 12.01 -14.15
N THR A 33 16.75 11.93 -15.24
CA THR A 33 17.20 13.09 -16.02
C THR A 33 16.00 13.88 -16.57
N ALA A 34 15.00 13.19 -17.14
CA ALA A 34 13.77 13.82 -17.60
C ALA A 34 13.03 14.51 -16.45
N TRP A 35 12.84 13.82 -15.31
CA TRP A 35 12.16 14.40 -14.16
C TRP A 35 12.87 15.66 -13.62
N LEU A 36 14.21 15.62 -13.50
CA LEU A 36 14.99 16.77 -13.03
C LEU A 36 14.87 17.97 -13.97
N ARG A 37 14.89 17.74 -15.29
CA ARG A 37 14.69 18.78 -16.29
C ARG A 37 13.29 19.38 -16.22
N ASP A 38 12.26 18.54 -16.16
CA ASP A 38 10.87 18.97 -16.21
C ASP A 38 10.43 19.71 -14.93
N ASN A 39 11.14 19.50 -13.82
CA ASN A 39 10.88 20.16 -12.53
C ASN A 39 11.90 21.26 -12.18
N GLU A 40 12.80 21.62 -13.12
CA GLU A 40 13.88 22.60 -12.91
C GLU A 40 14.63 22.41 -11.58
N SER A 41 14.88 21.14 -11.22
CA SER A 41 15.38 20.76 -9.90
C SER A 41 16.65 19.95 -9.99
N THR A 42 17.51 20.07 -8.97
CA THR A 42 18.69 19.22 -8.76
C THR A 42 18.46 18.16 -7.68
N LYS A 43 17.26 18.12 -7.08
CA LYS A 43 16.91 17.26 -5.94
C LYS A 43 16.60 15.83 -6.39
N TRP A 44 17.62 15.13 -6.89
CA TRP A 44 17.51 13.74 -7.37
C TRP A 44 16.96 12.78 -6.31
N SER A 45 17.26 13.01 -5.03
CA SER A 45 16.78 12.19 -3.91
C SER A 45 15.26 12.28 -3.70
N ILE A 46 14.62 13.35 -4.18
CA ILE A 46 13.17 13.49 -4.23
C ILE A 46 12.65 12.88 -5.54
N GLY A 47 13.25 13.26 -6.67
CA GLY A 47 12.88 12.78 -8.01
C GLY A 47 12.88 11.26 -8.13
N ILE A 48 13.83 10.57 -7.50
CA ILE A 48 13.94 9.12 -7.55
C ILE A 48 12.71 8.41 -7.00
N LYS A 49 12.00 9.00 -6.02
CA LYS A 49 10.75 8.44 -5.49
C LYS A 49 9.64 8.45 -6.54
N PHE A 50 9.56 9.53 -7.33
CA PHE A 50 8.63 9.65 -8.45
C PHE A 50 9.01 8.73 -9.61
N VAL A 51 10.29 8.60 -9.92
CA VAL A 51 10.78 7.65 -10.93
C VAL A 51 10.47 6.22 -10.54
N GLN A 52 10.67 5.86 -9.26
CA GLN A 52 10.39 4.53 -8.75
C GLN A 52 8.91 4.16 -8.91
N ILE A 53 7.99 5.04 -8.50
CA ILE A 53 6.55 4.75 -8.68
C ILE A 53 6.20 4.69 -10.17
N GLN A 54 6.70 5.59 -11.01
CA GLN A 54 6.44 5.55 -12.45
C GLN A 54 6.92 4.24 -13.09
N LYS A 55 8.16 3.82 -12.81
CA LYS A 55 8.74 2.60 -13.38
C LYS A 55 8.01 1.34 -12.91
N ASN A 56 7.66 1.29 -11.63
CA ASN A 56 7.02 0.11 -11.03
C ASN A 56 5.53 0.02 -11.37
N SER A 57 4.88 1.13 -11.72
CA SER A 57 3.46 1.16 -12.13
C SER A 57 3.29 0.94 -13.63
N ALA A 58 4.33 1.14 -14.43
CA ALA A 58 4.27 0.99 -15.88
C ALA A 58 4.10 -0.48 -16.31
N LEU A 59 3.34 -0.69 -17.38
CA LEU A 59 3.14 -2.01 -17.98
C LEU A 59 4.48 -2.57 -18.48
N ASN A 60 4.89 -3.71 -17.92
CA ASN A 60 6.02 -4.47 -18.43
C ASN A 60 5.53 -5.50 -19.45
N LYS A 61 5.87 -5.30 -20.74
CA LYS A 61 5.46 -6.19 -21.84
C LYS A 61 5.89 -7.65 -21.66
N GLY A 62 7.02 -7.91 -20.99
CA GLY A 62 7.50 -9.27 -20.76
C GLY A 62 6.69 -10.05 -19.72
N ILE A 63 6.10 -9.34 -18.75
CA ILE A 63 5.32 -9.94 -17.65
C ILE A 63 3.80 -9.80 -17.91
N GLY A 64 3.40 -8.90 -18.82
CA GLY A 64 1.99 -8.63 -19.15
C GLY A 64 1.25 -7.76 -18.13
N ARG A 65 1.94 -7.30 -17.08
CA ARG A 65 1.43 -6.45 -16.00
C ARG A 65 2.53 -5.53 -15.47
N SER A 66 2.19 -4.62 -14.56
CA SER A 66 3.20 -3.77 -13.91
C SER A 66 4.05 -4.56 -12.90
N PRO A 67 5.33 -4.22 -12.69
CA PRO A 67 6.14 -4.84 -11.65
C PRO A 67 5.52 -4.73 -10.25
N TYR A 68 4.86 -3.61 -9.95
CA TYR A 68 4.13 -3.43 -8.70
C TYR A 68 3.00 -4.45 -8.55
N GLU A 69 2.16 -4.60 -9.58
CA GLU A 69 1.06 -5.57 -9.58
C GLU A 69 1.57 -7.00 -9.54
N ALA A 70 2.70 -7.29 -10.19
CA ALA A 70 3.34 -8.59 -10.11
C ALA A 70 3.78 -8.96 -8.70
N LEU A 71 4.26 -7.97 -7.93
CA LEU A 71 4.78 -8.16 -6.57
C LEU A 71 3.68 -8.14 -5.50
N PHE A 72 2.71 -7.23 -5.61
CA PHE A 72 1.69 -6.98 -4.57
C PHE A 72 0.31 -7.55 -4.91
N GLY A 73 0.08 -8.03 -6.14
CA GLY A 73 -1.21 -8.57 -6.56
C GLY A 73 -2.32 -7.54 -6.76
N LYS A 74 -2.00 -6.24 -6.72
CA LYS A 74 -2.95 -5.14 -6.97
C LYS A 74 -2.30 -4.04 -7.79
N CYS A 75 -3.12 -3.24 -8.48
CA CYS A 75 -2.64 -2.08 -9.23
C CYS A 75 -1.98 -1.05 -8.29
N ALA A 76 -0.96 -0.34 -8.80
CA ALA A 76 -0.35 0.76 -8.06
C ALA A 76 -1.34 1.92 -7.92
N THR A 77 -1.50 2.40 -6.69
CA THR A 77 -2.41 3.51 -6.37
C THR A 77 -1.64 4.82 -6.33
N ILE A 78 -1.99 5.76 -7.20
CA ILE A 78 -1.39 7.08 -7.26
C ILE A 78 -2.44 8.09 -6.78
N GLY A 79 -2.29 8.54 -5.53
CA GLY A 79 -3.13 9.57 -4.93
C GLY A 79 -4.63 9.24 -4.91
N LEU A 80 -5.44 10.30 -4.83
CA LEU A 80 -6.91 10.19 -4.75
C LEU A 80 -7.55 9.76 -6.08
N THR A 81 -6.83 9.78 -7.20
CA THR A 81 -7.40 9.50 -8.52
C THR A 81 -7.54 8.01 -8.84
N SER A 82 -6.83 7.14 -8.10
CA SER A 82 -6.70 5.73 -8.48
C SER A 82 -7.74 4.81 -7.85
N GLU A 83 -8.24 5.14 -6.65
CA GLU A 83 -9.14 4.25 -5.87
C GLU A 83 -10.24 4.98 -5.08
N THR A 84 -10.40 6.29 -5.25
CA THR A 84 -11.49 6.99 -4.54
C THR A 84 -12.81 6.86 -5.29
N LYS A 85 -13.90 6.84 -4.52
CA LYS A 85 -15.27 7.00 -5.06
C LYS A 85 -15.58 8.47 -5.41
N ILE A 86 -14.58 9.35 -5.38
CA ILE A 86 -14.76 10.79 -5.56
C ILE A 86 -14.71 11.07 -7.08
N PRO A 87 -15.77 11.68 -7.65
CA PRO A 87 -15.78 12.10 -9.05
C PRO A 87 -14.62 13.02 -9.39
N LYS A 88 -14.10 12.92 -10.61
CA LYS A 88 -12.92 13.68 -11.05
C LYS A 88 -13.17 15.18 -11.04
N GLU A 89 -14.41 15.60 -11.25
CA GLU A 89 -14.87 16.98 -11.25
C GLU A 89 -14.66 17.62 -9.87
N ILE A 90 -14.95 16.85 -8.82
CA ILE A 90 -14.74 17.29 -7.43
C ILE A 90 -13.25 17.34 -7.13
N LEU A 91 -12.46 16.35 -7.58
CA LEU A 91 -11.01 16.36 -7.39
C LEU A 91 -10.32 17.60 -8.00
N MET A 92 -10.87 18.16 -9.09
CA MET A 92 -10.32 19.38 -9.71
C MET A 92 -10.67 20.67 -8.97
N THR A 93 -11.69 20.65 -8.09
CA THR A 93 -12.12 21.82 -7.31
C THR A 93 -11.50 21.87 -5.92
N LEU A 94 -10.85 20.79 -5.48
CA LEU A 94 -10.18 20.70 -4.18
C LEU A 94 -8.87 21.48 -4.19
N GLU A 95 -8.79 22.55 -3.41
CA GLU A 95 -7.56 23.34 -3.25
C GLU A 95 -6.92 23.20 -1.86
N LYS A 96 -7.74 23.05 -0.81
CA LYS A 96 -7.26 22.98 0.58
C LYS A 96 -7.76 21.75 1.31
N GLU A 97 -7.09 21.45 2.43
CA GLU A 97 -7.49 20.36 3.33
C GLU A 97 -8.92 20.54 3.86
N GLU A 98 -9.37 21.78 4.09
CA GLU A 98 -10.75 22.02 4.56
C GLU A 98 -11.81 21.51 3.57
N ASP A 99 -11.51 21.53 2.27
CA ASP A 99 -12.46 21.07 1.25
C ASP A 99 -12.57 19.53 1.23
N LEU A 100 -11.48 18.83 1.55
CA LEU A 100 -11.50 17.38 1.76
C LEU A 100 -12.34 17.00 2.99
N LEU A 101 -12.23 17.78 4.07
CA LEU A 101 -12.98 17.53 5.30
C LEU A 101 -14.49 17.72 5.10
N LYS A 102 -14.91 18.74 4.35
CA LYS A 102 -16.32 18.97 4.02
C LYS A 102 -16.95 17.79 3.29
N LEU A 103 -16.28 17.25 2.26
CA LEU A 103 -16.74 16.06 1.53
C LEU A 103 -16.91 14.84 2.42
N GLN A 104 -16.02 14.68 3.41
CA GLN A 104 -16.11 13.58 4.35
C GLN A 104 -17.30 13.73 5.29
N THR A 105 -17.60 14.96 5.76
CA THR A 105 -18.76 15.23 6.63
C THR A 105 -20.10 15.14 5.90
N GLU A 106 -20.17 15.57 4.65
CA GLU A 106 -21.39 15.48 3.83
C GLU A 106 -21.76 14.01 3.55
N SER A 107 -20.78 13.13 3.38
CA SER A 107 -21.00 11.69 3.17
C SER A 107 -21.52 10.94 4.41
N VAL A 108 -21.42 11.52 5.62
CA VAL A 108 -21.85 10.89 6.89
C VAL A 108 -23.27 11.29 7.29
N ASN A 109 -23.81 12.37 6.72
CA ASN A 109 -25.11 12.92 7.14
C ASN A 109 -26.33 12.27 6.47
N ASP A 110 -26.12 11.26 5.61
CA ASP A 110 -27.17 10.43 4.98
C ASP A 110 -27.55 9.19 5.82
N GLN A 111 -27.34 9.22 7.14
CA GLN A 111 -28.06 8.34 8.06
C GLN A 111 -29.24 9.12 8.64
N PRO A 112 -30.49 8.65 8.50
CA PRO A 112 -31.65 9.39 9.00
C PRO A 112 -31.53 9.51 10.52
N VAL A 113 -31.41 10.75 11.00
CA VAL A 113 -31.66 11.06 12.41
C VAL A 113 -33.14 10.80 12.66
N THR A 114 -33.49 9.61 13.15
CA THR A 114 -34.76 9.41 13.82
C THR A 114 -34.70 10.12 15.16
N GLU A 115 -35.16 11.37 15.17
CA GLU A 115 -35.61 12.03 16.39
C GLU A 115 -36.76 11.22 16.99
N ASN A 116 -36.46 10.33 17.93
CA ASN A 116 -37.45 9.88 18.90
C ASN A 116 -37.17 10.58 20.21
N LYS A 117 -37.73 11.79 20.31
CA LYS A 117 -37.99 12.46 21.57
C LYS A 117 -39.11 11.68 22.28
N THR A 118 -38.73 10.87 23.27
CA THR A 118 -39.64 10.51 24.36
C THR A 118 -38.90 10.63 25.67
N GLU A 119 -39.14 11.75 26.34
CA GLU A 119 -38.99 11.87 27.78
C GLU A 119 -39.93 10.84 28.44
N ASN A 120 -39.38 9.96 29.27
CA ASN A 120 -40.08 9.43 30.44
C ASN A 120 -39.05 8.99 31.47
N ILE A 121 -39.02 9.74 32.58
CA ILE A 121 -38.29 9.46 33.80
C ILE A 121 -39.14 8.48 34.63
N VAL A 122 -38.61 7.28 34.89
CA VAL A 122 -38.81 6.40 36.07
C VAL A 122 -37.67 5.38 36.02
N ASP A 123 -37.08 4.82 37.05
CA ASP A 123 -36.87 5.09 38.46
C ASP A 123 -35.61 4.24 38.80
N ALA A 124 -34.98 4.47 39.94
CA ALA A 124 -33.78 3.77 40.37
C ALA A 124 -33.98 2.24 40.56
N SER A 125 -32.85 1.55 40.75
CA SER A 125 -32.64 0.14 41.13
C SER A 125 -32.88 -0.94 40.06
N ASP A 126 -31.79 -1.45 39.48
CA ASP A 126 -31.29 -2.80 39.79
C ASP A 126 -30.02 -3.16 38.99
N ILE A 127 -28.92 -3.41 39.71
CA ILE A 127 -27.74 -4.16 39.25
C ILE A 127 -27.91 -5.58 39.81
N PRO A 128 -27.75 -6.63 38.99
CA PRO A 128 -26.63 -7.55 39.21
C PRO A 128 -25.97 -7.91 37.87
N GLU A 129 -24.68 -7.65 37.66
CA GLU A 129 -23.53 -8.47 38.09
C GLU A 129 -23.56 -9.93 37.61
N SER A 130 -22.46 -10.32 36.93
CA SER A 130 -21.82 -11.64 36.90
C SER A 130 -21.88 -12.51 35.61
N ILE A 131 -20.65 -12.76 35.08
CA ILE A 131 -20.05 -14.07 34.68
C ILE A 131 -20.52 -14.65 33.32
N ALA A 132 -19.70 -15.13 32.37
CA ALA A 132 -18.25 -15.35 32.22
C ALA A 132 -17.91 -15.55 30.73
N GLU A 133 -16.66 -15.26 30.37
CA GLU A 133 -16.00 -15.78 29.16
C GLU A 133 -15.65 -17.27 29.32
N PRO A 134 -15.76 -18.11 28.27
CA PRO A 134 -14.99 -19.35 28.19
C PRO A 134 -13.86 -19.21 27.18
N ASN A 135 -12.69 -18.93 27.74
CA ASN A 135 -11.38 -19.52 27.51
C ASN A 135 -11.05 -20.16 26.15
N VAL A 136 -9.96 -19.67 25.57
CA VAL A 136 -9.19 -20.22 24.45
C VAL A 136 -8.34 -21.40 24.94
N GLU A 137 -8.39 -22.55 24.27
CA GLU A 137 -7.33 -23.57 24.35
C GLU A 137 -6.52 -23.59 23.04
N PRO A 138 -5.18 -23.51 23.11
CA PRO A 138 -4.31 -23.66 21.94
C PRO A 138 -3.95 -25.13 21.70
N SER A 139 -4.35 -25.68 20.55
CA SER A 139 -3.90 -26.99 20.08
C SER A 139 -2.42 -26.97 19.68
N THR A 140 -1.67 -27.92 20.25
CA THR A 140 -0.22 -28.12 20.12
C THR A 140 0.21 -28.68 18.75
N PRO A 141 1.48 -28.53 18.35
CA PRO A 141 2.01 -29.06 17.09
C PRO A 141 2.46 -30.52 17.24
N ILE A 142 2.11 -31.35 16.26
CA ILE A 142 2.60 -32.73 16.11
C ILE A 142 4.00 -32.68 15.47
N THR A 143 5.02 -33.10 16.23
CA THR A 143 6.33 -33.52 15.72
C THR A 143 6.24 -34.95 15.23
N ASP A 144 6.72 -35.24 14.02
CA ASP A 144 7.07 -36.61 13.63
C ASP A 144 8.49 -36.63 13.05
N GLU A 145 9.33 -37.45 13.67
CA GLU A 145 10.74 -37.66 13.38
C GLU A 145 10.93 -38.73 12.29
N THR A 146 11.85 -38.44 11.38
CA THR A 146 12.85 -39.37 10.82
C THR A 146 12.38 -40.65 10.12
N GLN A 147 12.69 -40.76 8.82
CA GLN A 147 13.44 -41.93 8.34
C GLN A 147 14.30 -41.65 7.09
N LYS A 148 15.58 -41.98 7.26
CA LYS A 148 16.69 -42.02 6.32
C LYS A 148 16.66 -43.38 5.61
N VAL A 149 16.70 -43.42 4.29
CA VAL A 149 16.94 -44.66 3.53
C VAL A 149 18.01 -44.41 2.47
N SER A 150 18.94 -45.38 2.46
CA SER A 150 20.17 -45.64 1.70
C SER A 150 20.45 -44.93 0.38
#